data_AF-A0A841ZJ39-F1
#
_entry.id   AF-A0A841ZJ39-F1
#
_cell.length_a   1.000
_cell.length_b   1.000
_cell.length_c   1.000
_cell.angle_alpha   90.00
_cell.angle_beta   90.00
_cell.angle_gamma   90.00
#
_symmetry.space_group_name_H-M   'P 1'
#
loop_
_entity.id
_entity.type
_entity.pdbx_description
1 polymer ?
#
loop_
_entity_poly.entity_id
_entity_poly.type
_entity_poly.pdbx_seq_one_letter_code
_entity_poly.pdbx_strand_id
1 'polypeptide(L)'
;MSEIKSSQTEAKQLAEKLRTACDELQQTRQLMAVGTFSTVTPAKEMQSAFNNSLRYTDEYTKNLQDSIEKILTTAESFSEQDKVVASEIQQLK
;
A
#
# COMPACT_ATOMS: atom_id res chain seq x y z
N MET A 1 6.10 6.15 -27.30
CA MET A 1 6.66 5.17 -26.33
C MET A 1 7.33 5.81 -25.10
N SER A 2 7.55 7.13 -25.03
CA SER A 2 8.04 7.82 -23.82
C SER A 2 6.98 7.93 -22.72
N GLU A 3 5.71 8.12 -23.10
CA GLU A 3 4.60 8.36 -22.16
C GLU A 3 4.30 7.15 -21.26
N ILE A 4 4.28 5.92 -21.80
CA ILE A 4 4.00 4.69 -21.04
C ILE A 4 5.06 4.45 -19.95
N LYS A 5 6.35 4.68 -20.25
CA LYS A 5 7.44 4.57 -19.26
C LYS A 5 7.36 5.64 -18.18
N SER A 6 6.90 6.84 -18.51
CA SER A 6 6.65 7.91 -17.53
C SER A 6 5.52 7.52 -16.56
N SER A 7 4.39 7.06 -17.11
CA SER A 7 3.23 6.63 -16.30
C SER A 7 3.54 5.41 -15.42
N GLN A 8 4.36 4.47 -15.90
CA GLN A 8 4.82 3.34 -15.09
C GLN A 8 5.70 3.80 -13.91
N THR A 9 6.61 4.74 -14.16
CA THR A 9 7.53 5.25 -13.13
C THR A 9 6.75 6.01 -12.05
N GLU A 10 5.79 6.84 -12.46
CA GLU A 10 4.90 7.56 -11.53
C GLU A 10 4.01 6.61 -10.72
N ALA A 11 3.43 5.59 -11.37
CA ALA A 11 2.62 4.59 -10.69
C ALA A 11 3.42 3.82 -9.62
N LYS A 12 4.67 3.44 -9.93
CA LYS A 12 5.58 2.79 -8.97
C LYS A 12 5.93 3.71 -7.80
N GLN A 13 6.28 4.97 -8.06
CA GLN A 13 6.58 5.93 -7.00
C GLN A 13 5.40 6.18 -6.07
N LEU A 14 4.17 6.29 -6.62
CA LEU A 14 2.96 6.48 -5.82
C LEU A 14 2.63 5.22 -5.00
N ALA A 15 2.76 4.04 -5.60
CA ALA A 15 2.59 2.76 -4.92
C ALA A 15 3.57 2.60 -3.74
N GLU A 16 4.84 2.96 -3.91
CA GLU A 16 5.84 2.94 -2.84
C GLU A 16 5.49 3.91 -1.70
N LYS A 17 5.06 5.14 -2.02
CA LYS A 17 4.60 6.10 -0.99
C LYS A 17 3.43 5.55 -0.18
N LEU A 18 2.46 4.93 -0.85
CA LEU A 18 1.32 4.30 -0.19
C LEU A 18 1.76 3.13 0.70
N ARG A 19 2.74 2.33 0.25
CA ARG A 19 3.30 1.24 1.06
C ARG A 19 3.97 1.76 2.32
N THR A 20 4.77 2.83 2.22
CA THR A 20 5.39 3.46 3.40
C THR A 20 4.33 3.97 4.38
N ALA A 21 3.25 4.61 3.89
CA ALA A 21 2.16 5.05 4.74
C ALA A 21 1.44 3.88 5.45
N CYS A 22 1.27 2.74 4.76
CA CYS A 22 0.77 1.50 5.38
C CYS A 22 1.67 1.01 6.52
N ASP A 23 2.99 1.05 6.32
CA ASP A 23 3.96 0.61 7.33
C ASP A 23 3.94 1.55 8.57
N GLU A 24 3.85 2.86 8.35
CA GLU A 24 3.70 3.85 9.43
C GLU A 24 2.41 3.64 10.23
N LEU A 25 1.30 3.36 9.55
CA LEU A 25 0.02 3.03 10.19
C LEU A 25 0.14 1.77 11.05
N GLN A 26 0.84 0.73 10.59
CA GLN A 26 1.07 -0.48 11.39
C GLN A 26 1.94 -0.21 12.63
N GLN A 27 2.90 0.71 12.56
CA GLN A 27 3.73 1.09 13.72
C GLN A 27 2.92 1.74 14.84
N THR A 28 1.78 2.39 14.54
CA THR A 28 0.91 2.98 15.58
C THR A 28 0.43 1.94 16.61
N ARG A 29 0.37 0.66 16.24
CA ARG A 29 0.05 -0.45 17.14
C ARG A 29 1.09 -0.63 18.25
N GLN A 30 2.35 -0.27 18.02
CA GLN A 30 3.40 -0.39 19.03
C GLN A 30 3.19 0.59 20.19
N LEU A 31 2.50 1.71 19.97
CA LEU A 31 2.19 2.70 21.02
C LEU A 31 1.28 2.12 22.11
N MET A 32 0.42 1.14 21.76
CA MET A 32 -0.41 0.41 22.73
C MET A 32 0.37 -0.55 23.61
N ALA A 33 1.42 -1.18 23.08
CA ALA A 33 2.21 -2.15 23.83
C ALA A 33 3.00 -1.49 24.98
N VAL A 34 3.19 -0.18 24.91
CA VAL A 34 3.97 0.62 25.89
C VAL A 34 3.06 1.26 26.96
N GLY A 35 1.75 1.35 26.72
CA GLY A 35 0.80 2.01 27.63
C GLY A 35 0.19 1.06 28.66
N THR A 36 0.57 1.19 29.93
CA THR A 36 -0.15 0.55 31.04
C THR A 36 -1.48 1.27 31.28
N PHE A 37 -2.57 0.75 30.73
CA PHE A 37 -3.91 1.26 31.01
C PHE A 37 -4.26 0.99 32.48
N SER A 38 -4.63 2.04 33.22
CA SER A 38 -5.14 1.93 34.59
C SER A 38 -6.46 1.14 34.61
N THR A 39 -6.82 0.52 35.73
CA THR A 39 -8.02 -0.33 35.84
C THR A 39 -9.35 0.43 35.97
N VAL A 40 -9.31 1.77 36.01
CA VAL A 40 -10.49 2.65 36.07
C VAL A 40 -11.29 2.64 34.77
N THR A 41 -12.62 2.74 34.88
CA THR A 41 -13.57 2.60 33.77
C THR A 41 -13.25 3.45 32.53
N PRO A 42 -12.88 4.74 32.64
CA PRO A 42 -12.50 5.55 31.47
C PRO A 42 -11.28 5.01 30.72
N ALA A 43 -10.34 4.37 31.43
CA ALA A 43 -9.17 3.76 30.81
C ALA A 43 -9.51 2.46 30.05
N LYS A 44 -10.55 1.71 30.48
CA LYS A 44 -11.06 0.55 29.72
C LYS A 44 -11.80 0.96 28.45
N GLU A 45 -12.61 2.01 28.52
CA GLU A 45 -13.30 2.55 27.34
C GLU A 45 -12.30 3.13 26.33
N MET A 46 -11.29 3.86 26.81
CA MET A 46 -10.20 4.38 25.99
C MET A 46 -9.40 3.24 25.33
N GLN A 47 -9.09 2.17 26.09
CA GLN A 47 -8.43 0.98 25.56
C GLN A 47 -9.29 0.30 24.47
N SER A 48 -10.60 0.17 24.70
CA SER A 48 -11.54 -0.41 23.72
C SER A 48 -11.63 0.42 22.45
N ALA A 49 -11.81 1.74 22.58
CA ALA A 49 -11.85 2.66 21.45
C ALA A 49 -10.55 2.62 20.64
N PHE A 50 -9.40 2.61 21.30
CA PHE A 50 -8.10 2.52 20.64
C PHE A 50 -7.90 1.18 19.92
N ASN A 51 -8.24 0.06 20.56
CA ASN A 51 -8.21 -1.27 19.94
C ASN A 51 -9.10 -1.36 18.70
N ASN A 52 -10.30 -0.79 18.77
CA ASN A 52 -11.20 -0.74 17.62
C ASN A 52 -10.63 0.10 16.49
N SER A 53 -10.08 1.28 16.80
CA SER A 53 -9.40 2.12 15.81
C SER A 53 -8.23 1.39 15.16
N LEU A 54 -7.39 0.69 15.92
CA LEU A 54 -6.30 -0.13 15.37
C LEU A 54 -6.82 -1.23 14.45
N ARG A 55 -7.90 -1.92 14.83
CA ARG A 55 -8.52 -2.95 13.99
C ARG A 55 -8.98 -2.37 12.65
N TYR A 56 -9.64 -1.21 12.66
CA TYR A 56 -10.06 -0.55 11.43
C TYR A 56 -8.88 -0.07 10.59
N THR A 57 -7.82 0.42 11.23
CA THR A 57 -6.56 0.75 10.53
C THR A 57 -5.95 -0.48 9.87
N ASP A 58 -5.92 -1.64 10.55
CA ASP A 58 -5.40 -2.89 9.98
C ASP A 58 -6.24 -3.35 8.77
N GLU A 59 -7.57 -3.32 8.89
CA GLU A 59 -8.49 -3.67 7.80
C GLU A 59 -8.32 -2.74 6.59
N TYR A 60 -8.19 -1.44 6.83
CA TYR A 60 -7.97 -0.44 5.78
C TYR A 60 -6.61 -0.62 5.10
N THR A 61 -5.55 -0.78 5.89
CA THR A 61 -4.18 -1.00 5.39
C THR A 61 -4.10 -2.26 4.52
N LYS A 62 -4.78 -3.34 4.91
CA LYS A 62 -4.85 -4.57 4.10
C LYS A 62 -5.49 -4.32 2.74
N ASN A 63 -6.66 -3.67 2.69
CA ASN A 63 -7.33 -3.36 1.44
C ASN A 63 -6.48 -2.44 0.54
N LEU A 64 -5.74 -1.51 1.16
CA LEU A 64 -4.84 -0.61 0.46
C LEU A 64 -3.64 -1.37 -0.12
N GLN A 65 -3.05 -2.33 0.60
CA GLN A 65 -1.99 -3.21 0.11
C GLN A 65 -2.43 -4.02 -1.11
N ASP A 66 -3.62 -4.65 -1.07
CA ASP A 66 -4.18 -5.39 -2.20
C ASP A 66 -4.36 -4.49 -3.44
N SER A 67 -4.73 -3.22 -3.21
CA SER A 67 -4.91 -2.24 -4.29
C SER A 67 -3.57 -1.78 -4.88
N ILE A 68 -2.56 -1.57 -4.03
CA ILE A 68 -1.18 -1.25 -4.44
C ILE A 68 -0.62 -2.37 -5.32
N GLU A 69 -0.80 -3.63 -4.92
CA GLU A 69 -0.31 -4.78 -5.67
C GLU A 69 -0.92 -4.83 -7.08
N LYS A 70 -2.25 -4.61 -7.18
CA LYS A 70 -2.94 -4.52 -8.49
C LYS A 70 -2.40 -3.40 -9.37
N ILE A 71 -2.12 -2.23 -8.80
CA ILE A 71 -1.53 -1.09 -9.54
C ILE A 71 -0.15 -1.47 -10.08
N LEU A 72 0.68 -2.10 -9.25
CA LEU A 72 2.03 -2.53 -9.64
C LEU A 72 1.97 -3.61 -10.73
N THR A 73 1.15 -4.64 -10.58
CA THR A 73 0.96 -5.68 -11.60
C THR A 73 0.47 -5.09 -12.93
N THR A 74 -0.48 -4.16 -12.87
CA THR A 74 -0.98 -3.48 -14.08
C THR A 74 0.13 -2.66 -14.75
N ALA A 75 0.90 -1.90 -13.97
CA ALA A 75 2.03 -1.12 -14.47
C ALA A 75 3.14 -2.00 -15.06
N GLU A 76 3.34 -3.22 -14.56
CA GLU A 76 4.26 -4.20 -15.12
C GLU A 76 3.75 -4.81 -16.43
N SER A 77 2.45 -5.09 -16.53
CA SER A 77 1.84 -5.63 -17.75
C SER A 77 2.03 -4.72 -18.97
N PHE A 78 1.97 -3.40 -18.79
CA PHE A 78 2.26 -2.45 -19.88
C PHE A 78 3.72 -2.54 -20.35
N SER A 79 4.67 -2.84 -19.46
CA SER A 79 6.07 -3.04 -19.84
C SER A 79 6.29 -4.32 -20.62
N GLU A 80 5.56 -5.40 -20.29
CA GLU A 80 5.61 -6.65 -21.04
C GLU A 80 4.99 -6.49 -22.43
N GLN A 81 3.83 -5.84 -22.52
CA GLN A 81 3.19 -5.53 -23.80
C GLN A 81 4.08 -4.65 -24.69
N ASP A 82 4.73 -3.63 -24.14
CA ASP A 82 5.70 -2.80 -24.87
C ASP A 82 6.88 -3.62 -25.43
N LYS A 83 7.39 -4.60 -24.67
CA LYS A 83 8.47 -5.50 -25.14
C LYS A 83 8.01 -6.39 -26.30
N VAL A 84 6.79 -6.93 -26.20
CA VAL A 84 6.21 -7.78 -27.26
C VAL A 84 6.05 -6.98 -28.54
N VAL A 85 5.41 -5.80 -28.48
CA VAL A 85 5.23 -4.92 -29.65
C VAL A 85 6.57 -4.48 -30.25
N ALA A 86 7.55 -4.12 -29.41
CA ALA A 86 8.88 -3.75 -29.90
C ALA A 86 9.58 -4.91 -30.62
N SER A 87 9.42 -6.15 -30.13
CA SER A 87 10.01 -7.34 -30.74
C SER A 87 9.34 -7.71 -32.08
N GLU A 88 8.02 -7.58 -32.18
CA GLU A 88 7.26 -7.84 -33.42
C GLU A 88 7.60 -6.83 -34.52
N ILE A 89 7.74 -5.55 -34.17
CA ILE A 89 8.17 -4.49 -35.11
C ILE A 89 9.59 -4.76 -35.63
N GLN A 90 10.46 -5.36 -34.82
CA GLN A 90 11.83 -5.69 -35.21
C GLN A 90 11.92 -6.89 -36.17
N GLN A 91 10.96 -7.82 -36.10
CA GLN A 91 10.88 -8.99 -36.98
C GLN A 91 10.23 -8.70 -38.34
N LEU A 92 9.46 -7.61 -38.43
CA LEU A 92 8.80 -7.15 -39.67
C LEU A 92 9.69 -6.25 -40.54
N LYS A 93 10.91 -5.91 -40.10
CA LYS A 93 11.91 -5.12 -40.84
C LYS A 93 12.99 -6.02 -41.41
#